data_AF-A0A1I8GN35-F1
#
_entry.id   AF-A0A1I8GN35-F1
#
_cell.length_a   1.000
_cell.length_b   1.000
_cell.length_c   1.000
_cell.angle_alpha   90.00
_cell.angle_beta   90.00
_cell.angle_gamma   90.00
#
_symmetry.space_group_name_H-M   'P 1'
#
loop_
_entity.id
_entity.type
_entity.pdbx_description
1 polymer ?
#
loop_
_entity_poly.entity_id
_entity_poly.type
_entity_poly.pdbx_seq_one_letter_code
_entity_poly.pdbx_strand_id
1 'polypeptide(L)'
;MHFEANDDLLKGKQRAQSLKVGMKEKVVQLYDRHFSGEDISGGSDSFWNEFFLLRANVRYLQAHFERCAWDELACQKPAIRRLFGHCTAPLQNHPAMGQDAIRQANALQTLASLIRGAFSCPPTAVAAAEAAAVVGGGGVSVNVGDVDEQQMDSQRPNHPNLDLLMPPNDAESIMQDLLHRLACCLSDDVVQLPIKALAINLLVTMATACDLQYNPMLSYLVSSRVFDCCLQLFASTELRREVQDALLLALFEALHVNRSFIATLTYSHTPSVGHQLVVAEQSGPASSVPEPTNLLVVFLEYCSIIMQDTREQSMFNSCKLCFFILTAISEDEYANSLMHDLNMNFRVNLHRLFCHSHLMRTLPAELYQSALLILHRLLCYQKRTEIRLHYNWHHLWSALFTSARYALSCYQKQQVGTAEPQFLRSLLSLVSSVCLLLNFFVTYGDTFLPTCEVYDLLFYELIRMKSLFEDASQLSLSIISSDPDHPLREAAMQLDRSLVNIRSIIQHFSPRIDEWAEAQGQRSLTQDQVLSVVRSNYESLTLRLYSQLDCFTSFRESIPNENAYFRQLTRKIVTSVRKDAFDASQQLQAKLKDLSSL
;
A
#
# COMPACT_ATOMS: atom_id res chain seq x y z
N MET A 1 -59.52 21.43 -38.89
CA MET A 1 -58.79 20.20 -39.27
C MET A 1 -57.28 20.34 -39.02
N HIS A 2 -56.84 20.65 -37.79
CA HIS A 2 -55.40 20.75 -37.47
C HIS A 2 -55.02 20.17 -36.09
N PHE A 3 -55.89 19.33 -35.50
CA PHE A 3 -55.63 18.71 -34.19
C PHE A 3 -55.50 17.17 -34.22
N GLU A 4 -55.72 16.51 -35.36
CA GLU A 4 -55.63 15.04 -35.47
C GLU A 4 -54.26 14.54 -35.96
N ALA A 5 -53.45 15.38 -36.63
CA ALA A 5 -52.16 14.95 -37.20
C ALA A 5 -51.02 14.81 -36.17
N ASN A 6 -51.14 15.39 -34.98
CA ASN A 6 -50.08 15.36 -33.97
C ASN A 6 -50.18 14.14 -33.04
N ASP A 7 -51.37 13.58 -32.87
CA ASP A 7 -51.62 12.47 -31.95
C ASP A 7 -51.13 11.13 -32.53
N ASP A 8 -51.17 10.98 -33.85
CA ASP A 8 -50.59 9.83 -34.57
C ASP A 8 -49.06 9.85 -34.60
N LEU A 9 -48.44 11.04 -34.60
CA LEU A 9 -46.98 11.18 -34.53
C LEU A 9 -46.43 10.86 -33.12
N LEU A 10 -47.21 11.18 -32.08
CA LEU A 10 -46.92 10.81 -30.68
C LEU A 10 -47.15 9.33 -30.42
N LYS A 11 -48.21 8.73 -30.97
CA LYS A 11 -48.44 7.27 -30.92
C LYS A 11 -47.40 6.48 -31.71
N GLY A 12 -46.93 7.02 -32.85
CA GLY A 12 -45.81 6.45 -33.63
C GLY A 12 -44.47 6.50 -32.90
N LYS A 13 -44.17 7.60 -32.20
CA LYS A 13 -42.96 7.73 -31.36
C LYS A 13 -43.02 6.89 -30.08
N GLN A 14 -44.20 6.75 -29.46
CA GLN A 14 -44.40 5.85 -28.32
C GLN A 14 -44.35 4.38 -28.72
N ARG A 15 -44.84 4.00 -29.92
CA ARG A 15 -44.61 2.65 -30.50
C ARG A 15 -43.14 2.40 -30.83
N ALA A 16 -42.42 3.39 -31.36
CA ALA A 16 -40.98 3.28 -31.61
C ALA A 16 -40.13 3.25 -30.33
N GLN A 17 -40.59 3.89 -29.24
CA GLN A 17 -39.96 3.81 -27.92
C GLN A 17 -40.34 2.52 -27.17
N SER A 18 -41.56 1.98 -27.33
CA SER A 18 -41.95 0.70 -26.73
C SER A 18 -41.37 -0.51 -27.47
N LEU A 19 -41.07 -0.40 -28.77
CA LEU A 19 -40.33 -1.42 -29.54
C LEU A 19 -38.82 -1.45 -29.22
N LYS A 20 -38.25 -0.41 -28.60
CA LYS A 20 -36.87 -0.41 -28.10
C LYS A 20 -36.71 -1.07 -26.72
N VAL A 21 -37.81 -1.47 -26.08
CA VAL A 21 -37.81 -2.18 -24.77
C VAL A 21 -37.62 -3.70 -24.94
N GLY A 22 -37.45 -4.22 -26.17
CA GLY A 22 -37.50 -5.66 -26.42
C GLY A 22 -36.28 -6.35 -27.05
N MET A 23 -35.19 -5.66 -27.41
CA MET A 23 -33.99 -6.33 -27.94
C MET A 23 -32.89 -6.39 -26.89
N LYS A 24 -32.80 -7.53 -26.18
CA LYS A 24 -31.62 -7.85 -25.36
C LYS A 24 -30.38 -7.88 -26.27
N GLU A 25 -29.26 -7.33 -25.82
CA GLU A 25 -27.98 -7.40 -26.55
C GLU A 25 -27.62 -8.86 -26.87
N LYS A 26 -26.98 -9.12 -28.02
CA LYS A 26 -26.61 -10.49 -28.44
C LYS A 26 -25.83 -11.24 -27.35
N VAL A 27 -24.89 -10.56 -26.69
CA VAL A 27 -24.11 -11.12 -25.58
C VAL A 27 -24.98 -11.50 -24.38
N VAL A 28 -26.01 -10.70 -24.06
CA VAL A 28 -26.93 -10.95 -22.95
C VAL A 28 -27.80 -12.19 -23.24
N GLN A 29 -28.26 -12.34 -24.49
CA GLN A 29 -28.99 -13.55 -24.90
C GLN A 29 -28.11 -14.80 -24.82
N LEU A 30 -26.83 -14.69 -25.17
CA LEU A 30 -25.87 -15.79 -25.04
C LEU A 30 -25.61 -16.14 -23.57
N TYR A 31 -25.51 -15.15 -22.67
CA TYR A 31 -25.42 -15.42 -21.24
C TYR A 31 -26.67 -16.11 -20.69
N ASP A 32 -27.88 -15.63 -21.02
CA ASP A 32 -29.14 -16.25 -20.60
C ASP A 32 -29.17 -17.75 -20.99
N ARG A 33 -28.78 -18.08 -22.23
CA ARG A 33 -28.72 -19.46 -22.74
C ARG A 33 -27.60 -20.30 -22.10
N HIS A 34 -26.45 -19.69 -21.83
CA HIS A 34 -25.32 -20.36 -21.20
C HIS A 34 -25.65 -20.76 -19.76
N PHE A 35 -26.24 -19.86 -18.98
CA PHE A 35 -26.61 -20.11 -17.58
C PHE A 35 -27.84 -21.02 -17.44
N SER A 36 -28.69 -21.14 -18.47
CA SER A 36 -29.76 -22.15 -18.51
C SER A 36 -29.26 -23.57 -18.80
N GLY A 37 -27.96 -23.74 -19.07
CA GLY A 37 -27.33 -25.04 -19.33
C GLY A 37 -27.37 -25.47 -20.80
N GLU A 38 -27.79 -24.60 -21.73
CA GLU A 38 -27.71 -24.89 -23.16
C GLU A 38 -26.25 -24.88 -23.64
N ASP A 39 -25.92 -25.77 -24.57
CA ASP A 39 -24.65 -25.67 -25.29
C ASP A 39 -24.73 -24.58 -26.35
N ILE A 40 -24.18 -23.41 -26.01
CA ILE A 40 -24.09 -22.25 -26.92
C ILE A 40 -23.02 -22.43 -28.01
N SER A 41 -22.07 -23.35 -27.83
CA SER A 41 -20.93 -23.52 -28.74
C SER A 41 -21.23 -24.41 -29.95
N GLY A 42 -22.28 -25.24 -29.83
CA GLY A 42 -22.62 -26.24 -30.85
C GLY A 42 -21.47 -27.22 -31.15
N GLY A 43 -20.52 -27.40 -30.22
CA GLY A 43 -19.32 -28.21 -30.40
C GLY A 43 -18.19 -27.54 -31.20
N SER A 44 -18.26 -26.24 -31.48
CA SER A 44 -17.20 -25.52 -32.23
C SER A 44 -16.29 -24.71 -31.30
N ASP A 45 -14.99 -25.00 -31.30
CA ASP A 45 -13.99 -24.23 -30.54
C ASP A 45 -13.84 -22.79 -31.07
N SER A 46 -14.15 -22.56 -32.35
CA SER A 46 -14.17 -21.25 -32.98
C SER A 46 -15.31 -20.34 -32.49
N PHE A 47 -16.32 -20.88 -31.81
CA PHE A 47 -17.40 -20.08 -31.25
C PHE A 47 -16.89 -19.11 -30.18
N TRP A 48 -16.03 -19.57 -29.27
CA TRP A 48 -15.51 -18.75 -28.18
C TRP A 48 -14.66 -17.58 -28.68
N ASN A 49 -14.00 -17.80 -29.80
CA ASN A 49 -13.29 -16.79 -30.54
C ASN A 49 -14.21 -15.64 -31.00
N GLU A 50 -15.39 -15.95 -31.55
CA GLU A 50 -16.39 -14.93 -31.90
C GLU A 50 -17.11 -14.36 -30.68
N PHE A 51 -17.33 -15.17 -29.66
CA PHE A 51 -17.97 -14.77 -28.41
C PHE A 51 -17.20 -13.63 -27.74
N PHE A 52 -15.87 -13.76 -27.62
CA PHE A 52 -15.04 -12.72 -26.98
C PHE A 52 -14.81 -11.49 -27.85
N LEU A 53 -15.28 -11.46 -29.11
CA LEU A 53 -15.40 -10.20 -29.86
C LEU A 53 -16.60 -9.37 -29.40
N LEU A 54 -17.62 -10.00 -28.80
CA LEU A 54 -18.79 -9.30 -28.28
C LEU A 54 -18.43 -8.58 -26.97
N ARG A 55 -18.93 -7.35 -26.84
CA ARG A 55 -18.73 -6.53 -25.64
C ARG A 55 -19.22 -7.28 -24.40
N ALA A 56 -18.34 -7.51 -23.44
CA ALA A 56 -18.74 -8.10 -22.16
C ALA A 56 -19.74 -7.18 -21.43
N ASN A 57 -20.92 -7.71 -21.10
CA ASN A 57 -21.92 -6.97 -20.33
C ASN A 57 -21.75 -7.23 -18.82
N VAL A 58 -20.82 -6.49 -18.22
CA VAL A 58 -20.48 -6.56 -16.78
C VAL A 58 -21.70 -6.31 -15.89
N ARG A 59 -22.57 -5.37 -16.26
CA ARG A 59 -23.78 -5.03 -15.49
C ARG A 59 -24.75 -6.20 -15.42
N TYR A 60 -24.96 -6.88 -16.56
CA TYR A 60 -25.81 -8.06 -16.62
C TYR A 60 -25.22 -9.19 -15.78
N LEU A 61 -23.93 -9.49 -15.92
CA LEU A 61 -23.27 -10.55 -15.14
C LEU A 61 -23.39 -10.27 -13.64
N GLN A 62 -23.09 -9.04 -13.21
CA GLN A 62 -23.22 -8.66 -11.80
C GLN A 62 -24.68 -8.81 -11.31
N ALA A 63 -25.65 -8.32 -12.09
CA ALA A 63 -27.07 -8.45 -11.75
C ALA A 63 -27.58 -9.90 -11.78
N HIS A 64 -26.93 -10.81 -12.52
CA HIS A 64 -27.24 -12.24 -12.50
C HIS A 64 -26.84 -12.86 -11.15
N PHE A 65 -25.60 -12.66 -10.72
CA PHE A 65 -25.13 -13.15 -9.42
C PHE A 65 -25.86 -12.52 -8.23
N GLU A 66 -26.24 -11.24 -8.31
CA GLU A 66 -27.01 -10.56 -7.26
C GLU A 66 -28.46 -11.08 -7.15
N ARG A 67 -29.02 -11.64 -8.23
CA ARG A 67 -30.39 -12.18 -8.24
C ARG A 67 -30.46 -13.65 -7.82
N CYS A 68 -29.41 -14.42 -8.05
CA CYS A 68 -29.40 -15.85 -7.78
C CYS A 68 -29.06 -16.17 -6.32
N ALA A 69 -29.84 -17.07 -5.71
CA ALA A 69 -29.49 -17.67 -4.43
C ALA A 69 -28.34 -18.68 -4.60
N TRP A 70 -27.65 -19.01 -3.51
CA TRP A 70 -26.52 -19.95 -3.53
C TRP A 70 -26.85 -21.31 -4.18
N ASP A 71 -28.01 -21.88 -3.86
CA ASP A 71 -28.43 -23.20 -4.36
C ASP A 71 -28.69 -23.18 -5.88
N GLU A 72 -29.15 -22.05 -6.42
CA GLU A 72 -29.33 -21.84 -7.85
C GLU A 72 -27.96 -21.72 -8.57
N LEU A 73 -27.02 -20.98 -7.97
CA LEU A 73 -25.65 -20.88 -8.48
C LEU A 73 -24.93 -22.23 -8.43
N ALA A 74 -25.17 -23.03 -7.39
CA ALA A 74 -24.61 -24.37 -7.26
C ALA A 74 -25.06 -25.29 -8.42
N CYS A 75 -26.31 -25.15 -8.89
CA CYS A 75 -26.81 -25.85 -10.08
C CYS A 75 -26.13 -25.36 -11.37
N GLN A 76 -25.67 -24.12 -11.41
CA GLN A 76 -24.99 -23.49 -12.56
C GLN A 76 -23.47 -23.72 -12.57
N LYS A 77 -22.90 -24.47 -11.62
CA LYS A 77 -21.45 -24.80 -11.56
C LYS A 77 -20.85 -25.21 -12.91
N PRO A 78 -21.44 -26.13 -13.71
CA PRO A 78 -20.85 -26.54 -14.98
C PRO A 78 -20.76 -25.40 -16.00
N ALA A 79 -21.79 -24.54 -16.05
CA ALA A 79 -21.81 -23.37 -16.94
C ALA A 79 -20.77 -22.33 -16.50
N ILE A 80 -20.70 -22.02 -15.21
CA ILE A 80 -19.74 -21.05 -14.66
C ILE A 80 -18.30 -21.51 -14.91
N ARG A 81 -17.97 -22.77 -14.61
CA ARG A 81 -16.65 -23.36 -14.84
C ARG A 81 -16.26 -23.36 -16.33
N ARG A 82 -17.20 -23.69 -17.22
CA ARG A 82 -16.95 -23.65 -18.67
C ARG A 82 -16.61 -22.23 -19.14
N LEU A 83 -17.41 -21.24 -18.71
CA LEU A 83 -17.14 -19.84 -19.07
C LEU A 83 -15.81 -19.36 -18.50
N PHE A 84 -15.51 -19.70 -17.24
CA PHE A 84 -14.24 -19.37 -16.58
C PHE A 84 -13.05 -19.96 -17.34
N GLY A 85 -13.10 -21.24 -17.69
CA GLY A 85 -12.05 -21.93 -18.44
C GLY A 85 -11.80 -21.32 -19.82
N HIS A 86 -12.86 -20.98 -20.58
CA HIS A 86 -12.67 -20.35 -21.89
C HIS A 86 -12.15 -18.91 -21.82
N CYS A 87 -12.25 -18.22 -20.68
CA CYS A 87 -11.67 -16.89 -20.52
C CYS A 87 -10.14 -16.89 -20.41
N THR A 88 -9.49 -18.03 -20.13
CA THR A 88 -8.02 -18.11 -20.09
C THR A 88 -7.40 -18.25 -21.48
N ALA A 89 -8.16 -18.78 -22.46
CA ALA A 89 -7.68 -19.01 -23.82
C ALA A 89 -7.35 -17.72 -24.58
N PRO A 90 -8.09 -16.59 -24.49
CA PRO A 90 -7.67 -15.34 -25.12
C PRO A 90 -6.37 -14.75 -24.56
N LEU A 91 -5.92 -15.17 -23.37
CA LEU A 91 -4.75 -14.63 -22.69
C LEU A 91 -3.42 -15.29 -23.11
N GLN A 92 -3.36 -16.06 -24.22
CA GLN A 92 -2.11 -16.73 -24.65
C GLN A 92 -1.14 -15.81 -25.43
N ASN A 93 0.11 -16.28 -25.50
CA ASN A 93 1.39 -15.61 -25.80
C ASN A 93 1.55 -15.05 -27.24
N HIS A 94 0.72 -14.09 -27.66
CA HIS A 94 1.06 -13.26 -28.82
C HIS A 94 0.66 -11.79 -28.57
N PRO A 95 1.45 -10.81 -29.06
CA PRO A 95 1.14 -9.39 -28.92
C PRO A 95 -0.24 -9.09 -29.50
N ALA A 96 -1.14 -8.67 -28.60
CA ALA A 96 -2.54 -8.44 -28.93
C ALA A 96 -2.69 -7.16 -29.76
N MET A 97 -2.70 -7.30 -31.09
CA MET A 97 -3.07 -6.23 -32.01
C MET A 97 -4.46 -6.49 -32.61
N GLY A 98 -5.23 -5.42 -32.83
CA GLY A 98 -6.54 -5.50 -33.49
C GLY A 98 -7.57 -6.30 -32.69
N GLN A 99 -8.08 -7.37 -33.29
CA GLN A 99 -9.19 -8.16 -32.72
C GLN A 99 -8.79 -8.99 -31.49
N ASP A 100 -7.52 -9.37 -31.35
CA ASP A 100 -7.04 -10.15 -30.21
C ASP A 100 -7.02 -9.32 -28.91
N ALA A 101 -6.74 -8.02 -29.02
CA ALA A 101 -6.86 -7.07 -27.91
C ALA A 101 -8.30 -6.97 -27.38
N ILE A 102 -9.29 -7.00 -28.28
CA ILE A 102 -10.71 -6.98 -27.91
C ILE A 102 -11.07 -8.26 -27.14
N ARG A 103 -10.60 -9.42 -27.61
CA ARG A 103 -10.85 -10.71 -26.99
C ARG A 103 -10.25 -10.79 -25.59
N GLN A 104 -8.99 -10.36 -25.45
CA GLN A 104 -8.32 -10.27 -24.14
C GLN A 104 -9.08 -9.33 -23.19
N ALA A 105 -9.48 -8.15 -23.66
CA ALA A 105 -10.20 -7.20 -22.83
C ALA A 105 -11.55 -7.76 -22.32
N ASN A 106 -12.35 -8.37 -23.20
CA ASN A 106 -13.63 -8.95 -22.83
C ASN A 106 -13.47 -10.19 -21.94
N ALA A 107 -12.46 -11.02 -22.17
CA ALA A 107 -12.14 -12.16 -21.31
C ALA A 107 -11.74 -11.73 -19.89
N LEU A 108 -10.85 -10.74 -19.75
CA LEU A 108 -10.45 -10.19 -18.45
C LEU A 108 -11.64 -9.58 -17.69
N GLN A 109 -12.53 -8.85 -18.39
CA GLN A 109 -13.75 -8.29 -17.78
C GLN A 109 -14.73 -9.38 -17.33
N THR A 110 -14.85 -10.45 -18.10
CA THR A 110 -15.73 -11.59 -17.79
C THR A 110 -15.18 -12.34 -16.58
N LEU A 111 -13.87 -12.62 -16.52
CA LEU A 111 -13.20 -13.20 -15.35
C LEU A 111 -13.42 -12.37 -14.09
N ALA A 112 -13.19 -11.05 -14.16
CA ALA A 112 -13.38 -10.17 -13.01
C ALA A 112 -14.84 -10.19 -12.53
N SER A 113 -15.80 -10.27 -13.46
CA SER A 113 -17.24 -10.33 -13.17
C SER A 113 -17.64 -11.67 -12.54
N LEU A 114 -17.07 -12.79 -13.01
CA LEU A 114 -17.31 -14.13 -12.46
C LEU A 114 -16.74 -14.26 -11.04
N ILE A 115 -15.49 -13.84 -10.82
CA ILE A 115 -14.86 -13.88 -9.49
C ILE A 115 -15.65 -13.01 -8.52
N ARG A 116 -15.97 -11.78 -8.92
CA ARG A 116 -16.75 -10.87 -8.07
C ARG A 116 -18.14 -11.42 -7.77
N GLY A 117 -18.83 -11.93 -8.77
CA GLY A 117 -20.16 -12.52 -8.63
C GLY A 117 -20.14 -13.71 -7.66
N ALA A 118 -19.20 -14.63 -7.85
CA ALA A 118 -19.03 -15.79 -6.99
C ALA A 118 -18.83 -15.40 -5.53
N PHE A 119 -17.96 -14.44 -5.22
CA PHE A 119 -17.68 -14.01 -3.85
C PHE A 119 -18.69 -13.01 -3.26
N SER A 120 -19.59 -12.47 -4.07
CA SER A 120 -20.68 -11.60 -3.59
C SER A 120 -21.85 -12.37 -2.98
N CYS A 121 -22.00 -13.66 -3.32
CA CYS A 121 -23.06 -14.51 -2.80
C CYS A 121 -22.53 -15.35 -1.61
N PRO A 122 -23.04 -15.15 -0.37
CA PRO A 122 -22.60 -15.93 0.76
C PRO A 122 -23.08 -17.39 0.64
N PRO A 123 -22.21 -18.38 0.89
CA PRO A 123 -22.60 -19.79 0.87
C PRO A 123 -23.60 -20.11 1.98
N THR A 124 -24.49 -21.09 1.74
CA THR A 124 -25.37 -21.61 2.80
C THR A 124 -24.54 -22.25 3.91
N ALA A 125 -25.05 -22.25 5.14
CA ALA A 125 -24.37 -22.87 6.29
C ALA A 125 -24.05 -24.37 6.05
N VAL A 126 -24.90 -25.05 5.27
CA VAL A 126 -24.70 -26.44 4.85
C VAL A 126 -23.55 -26.56 3.86
N ALA A 127 -23.48 -25.72 2.83
CA ALA A 127 -22.38 -25.73 1.85
C ALA A 127 -21.02 -25.36 2.49
N ALA A 128 -21.03 -24.45 3.47
CA ALA A 128 -19.83 -24.14 4.26
C ALA A 128 -19.38 -25.33 5.14
N ALA A 129 -20.33 -26.06 5.72
CA ALA A 129 -20.07 -27.26 6.52
C ALA A 129 -19.60 -28.45 5.67
N GLU A 130 -20.18 -28.67 4.49
CA GLU A 130 -19.76 -29.71 3.53
C GLU A 130 -18.33 -29.46 3.03
N ALA A 131 -18.00 -28.22 2.70
CA ALA A 131 -16.65 -27.84 2.31
C ALA A 131 -15.62 -28.10 3.43
N ALA A 132 -16.00 -27.88 4.68
CA ALA A 132 -15.18 -28.21 5.85
C ALA A 132 -15.10 -29.72 6.12
N ALA A 133 -16.16 -30.48 5.85
CA ALA A 133 -16.22 -31.93 6.05
C ALA A 133 -15.38 -32.72 5.03
N VAL A 134 -15.27 -32.24 3.79
CA VAL A 134 -14.40 -32.84 2.75
C VAL A 134 -12.91 -32.78 3.16
N VAL A 135 -12.51 -31.83 4.01
CA VAL A 135 -11.16 -31.72 4.57
C VAL A 135 -10.93 -32.71 5.74
N GLY A 136 -12.00 -33.21 6.38
CA GLY A 136 -11.95 -34.11 7.55
C GLY A 136 -12.18 -35.60 7.27
N GLY A 137 -12.08 -36.05 6.01
CA GLY A 137 -12.47 -37.39 5.59
C GLY A 137 -11.37 -38.46 5.72
N GLY A 138 -11.11 -38.94 6.94
CA GLY A 138 -10.27 -40.11 7.19
C GLY A 138 -10.52 -40.70 8.58
N GLY A 139 -11.66 -41.37 8.78
CA GLY A 139 -11.96 -42.06 10.03
C GLY A 139 -11.05 -43.25 10.27
N VAL A 140 -9.98 -43.05 11.06
CA VAL A 140 -9.41 -44.06 11.96
C VAL A 140 -9.04 -43.35 13.26
N SER A 141 -9.63 -43.78 14.35
CA SER A 141 -9.29 -43.36 15.72
C SER A 141 -7.84 -43.72 16.01
N VAL A 142 -6.95 -42.74 16.15
CA VAL A 142 -5.60 -42.94 16.71
C VAL A 142 -5.42 -41.97 17.88
N ASN A 143 -4.94 -42.54 18.99
CA ASN A 143 -4.79 -41.91 20.28
C ASN A 143 -3.89 -40.66 20.24
N VAL A 144 -4.22 -39.74 21.14
CA VAL A 144 -3.46 -38.53 21.49
C VAL A 144 -2.06 -38.92 21.97
N GLY A 145 -1.05 -38.54 21.19
CA GLY A 145 0.36 -38.65 21.56
C GLY A 145 1.26 -38.26 20.38
N ASP A 146 1.96 -37.14 20.54
CA ASP A 146 3.03 -36.58 19.68
C ASP A 146 2.64 -36.16 18.25
N VAL A 147 2.43 -34.85 18.06
CA VAL A 147 2.34 -34.21 16.74
C VAL A 147 3.67 -33.51 16.48
N ASP A 148 4.47 -34.10 15.58
CA ASP A 148 5.63 -33.47 14.95
C ASP A 148 5.21 -32.22 14.15
N GLU A 149 5.96 -31.12 14.29
CA GLU A 149 5.76 -29.81 13.64
C GLU A 149 5.96 -29.81 12.11
N GLN A 150 5.96 -30.97 11.44
CA GLN A 150 6.21 -31.07 9.98
C GLN A 150 4.97 -31.42 9.13
N GLN A 151 3.76 -31.36 9.68
CA GLN A 151 2.50 -31.57 8.93
C GLN A 151 1.63 -30.31 8.78
N MET A 152 2.23 -29.13 8.65
CA MET A 152 1.48 -27.86 8.53
C MET A 152 1.30 -27.32 7.09
N ASP A 153 1.74 -28.05 6.06
CA ASP A 153 1.89 -27.49 4.70
C ASP A 153 0.94 -28.08 3.63
N SER A 154 -0.21 -28.64 4.01
CA SER A 154 -1.16 -29.24 3.03
C SER A 154 -2.65 -29.02 3.33
N GLN A 155 -3.00 -28.20 4.33
CA GLN A 155 -4.39 -27.87 4.64
C GLN A 155 -4.75 -26.49 4.07
N ARG A 156 -5.06 -26.41 2.77
CA ARG A 156 -5.69 -25.20 2.19
C ARG A 156 -7.21 -25.40 2.09
N PRO A 157 -8.02 -24.41 2.48
CA PRO A 157 -9.45 -24.60 2.59
C PRO A 157 -10.09 -24.65 1.20
N ASN A 158 -10.82 -25.73 0.91
CA ASN A 158 -11.80 -25.76 -0.18
C ASN A 158 -12.84 -24.66 0.08
N HIS A 159 -12.63 -23.45 -0.45
CA HIS A 159 -13.59 -22.37 -0.26
C HIS A 159 -14.79 -22.60 -1.19
N PRO A 160 -16.04 -22.62 -0.70
CA PRO A 160 -17.21 -22.96 -1.50
C PRO A 160 -17.40 -22.02 -2.71
N ASN A 161 -17.02 -20.74 -2.59
CA ASN A 161 -17.06 -19.78 -3.70
C ASN A 161 -15.97 -20.02 -4.75
N LEU A 162 -14.84 -20.65 -4.36
CA LEU A 162 -13.81 -21.07 -5.32
C LEU A 162 -14.24 -22.34 -6.07
N ASP A 163 -14.90 -23.27 -5.38
CA ASP A 163 -15.52 -24.45 -6.00
C ASP A 163 -16.60 -24.08 -7.04
N LEU A 164 -17.26 -22.92 -6.90
CA LEU A 164 -18.17 -22.41 -7.93
C LEU A 164 -17.44 -22.10 -9.25
N LEU A 165 -16.22 -21.58 -9.17
CA LEU A 165 -15.44 -21.09 -10.30
C LEU A 165 -14.61 -22.17 -10.98
N MET A 166 -14.03 -23.07 -10.18
CA MET A 166 -13.09 -24.08 -10.65
C MET A 166 -13.28 -25.41 -9.90
N PRO A 167 -13.00 -26.56 -10.55
CA PRO A 167 -12.97 -27.84 -9.86
C PRO A 167 -11.88 -27.85 -8.78
N PRO A 168 -12.14 -28.38 -7.57
CA PRO A 168 -11.17 -28.35 -6.47
C PRO A 168 -9.89 -29.13 -6.79
N ASN A 169 -10.01 -30.23 -7.56
CA ASN A 169 -8.88 -31.07 -7.94
C ASN A 169 -7.90 -30.37 -8.92
N ASP A 170 -8.41 -29.43 -9.72
CA ASP A 170 -7.63 -28.74 -10.77
C ASP A 170 -7.38 -27.26 -10.43
N ALA A 171 -7.89 -26.79 -9.29
CA ALA A 171 -7.89 -25.38 -8.91
C ALA A 171 -6.48 -24.78 -8.89
N GLU A 172 -5.49 -25.52 -8.39
CA GLU A 172 -4.10 -25.08 -8.35
C GLU A 172 -3.51 -24.90 -9.76
N SER A 173 -3.67 -25.90 -10.62
CA SER A 173 -3.18 -25.85 -12.01
C SER A 173 -3.81 -24.70 -12.79
N ILE A 174 -5.14 -24.55 -12.68
CA ILE A 174 -5.89 -23.47 -13.34
C ILE A 174 -5.43 -22.09 -12.84
N MET A 175 -5.23 -21.95 -11.53
CA MET A 175 -4.80 -20.68 -10.96
C MET A 175 -3.36 -20.33 -11.34
N GLN A 176 -2.45 -21.30 -11.31
CA GLN A 176 -1.07 -21.10 -11.74
C GLN A 176 -0.99 -20.70 -13.23
N ASP A 177 -1.75 -21.37 -14.09
CA ASP A 177 -1.82 -21.02 -15.53
C ASP A 177 -2.39 -19.61 -15.75
N LEU A 178 -3.49 -19.26 -15.06
CA LEU A 178 -4.06 -17.92 -15.13
C LEU A 178 -3.05 -16.84 -14.68
N LEU A 179 -2.41 -17.04 -13.53
CA LEU A 179 -1.44 -16.07 -13.00
C LEU A 179 -0.19 -15.98 -13.87
N HIS A 180 0.26 -17.09 -14.46
CA HIS A 180 1.37 -17.09 -15.42
C HIS A 180 1.04 -16.26 -16.67
N ARG A 181 -0.17 -16.41 -17.23
CA ARG A 181 -0.63 -15.62 -18.38
C ARG A 181 -0.76 -14.14 -18.03
N LEU A 182 -1.27 -13.81 -16.85
CA LEU A 182 -1.32 -12.43 -16.38
C LEU A 182 0.08 -11.85 -16.20
N ALA A 183 1.04 -12.61 -15.68
CA ALA A 183 2.43 -12.19 -15.57
C ALA A 183 3.03 -11.86 -16.95
N CYS A 184 2.84 -12.75 -17.93
CA CYS A 184 3.29 -12.53 -19.31
C CYS A 184 2.65 -11.27 -19.92
N CYS A 185 1.35 -11.07 -19.71
CA CYS A 185 0.60 -9.90 -20.19
C CYS A 185 1.13 -8.58 -19.60
N LEU A 186 1.61 -8.58 -18.35
CA LEU A 186 2.12 -7.39 -17.68
C LEU A 186 3.56 -7.06 -18.08
N SER A 187 4.40 -8.09 -18.24
CA SER A 187 5.81 -7.94 -18.63
C SER A 187 6.04 -7.66 -20.11
N ASP A 188 5.08 -7.92 -20.99
CA ASP A 188 5.25 -7.70 -22.43
C ASP A 188 5.04 -6.20 -22.79
N ASP A 189 6.07 -5.55 -23.33
CA ASP A 189 6.06 -4.14 -23.75
C ASP A 189 5.12 -3.87 -24.93
N VAL A 190 4.78 -4.89 -25.72
CA VAL A 190 3.91 -4.74 -26.89
C VAL A 190 2.43 -4.70 -26.49
N VAL A 191 2.08 -5.20 -25.31
CA VAL A 191 0.69 -5.22 -24.83
C VAL A 191 0.21 -3.81 -24.52
N GLN A 192 -0.95 -3.45 -25.08
CA GLN A 192 -1.54 -2.12 -24.90
C GLN A 192 -1.86 -1.85 -23.43
N LEU A 193 -1.57 -0.62 -22.98
CA LEU A 193 -1.81 -0.15 -21.61
C LEU A 193 -3.22 -0.47 -21.05
N PRO A 194 -4.33 -0.35 -21.81
CA PRO A 194 -5.65 -0.69 -21.28
C PRO A 194 -5.86 -2.18 -20.96
N ILE A 195 -5.14 -3.08 -21.64
CA ILE A 195 -5.16 -4.52 -21.34
C ILE A 195 -4.39 -4.78 -20.04
N LYS A 196 -3.21 -4.16 -19.88
CA LYS A 196 -2.45 -4.21 -18.61
C LYS A 196 -3.29 -3.71 -17.43
N ALA A 197 -4.05 -2.62 -17.63
CA ALA A 197 -4.97 -2.09 -16.62
C ALA A 197 -6.09 -3.09 -16.25
N LEU A 198 -6.65 -3.79 -17.23
CA LEU A 198 -7.66 -4.84 -17.00
C LEU A 198 -7.10 -6.06 -16.29
N ALA A 199 -5.87 -6.47 -16.63
CA ALA A 199 -5.17 -7.56 -15.95
C ALA A 199 -4.93 -7.21 -14.47
N ILE A 200 -4.52 -5.97 -14.17
CA ILE A 200 -4.33 -5.50 -12.80
C ILE A 200 -5.66 -5.39 -12.05
N ASN A 201 -6.72 -4.95 -12.70
CA ASN A 201 -8.06 -4.94 -12.10
C ASN A 201 -8.54 -6.36 -11.75
N LEU A 202 -8.21 -7.37 -12.56
CA LEU A 202 -8.47 -8.76 -12.24
C LEU A 202 -7.69 -9.20 -10.99
N LEU A 203 -6.40 -8.87 -10.90
CA LEU A 203 -5.56 -9.16 -9.72
C LEU A 203 -6.11 -8.49 -8.44
N VAL A 204 -6.55 -7.23 -8.52
CA VAL A 204 -7.19 -6.56 -7.39
C VAL A 204 -8.53 -7.18 -7.05
N THR A 205 -9.32 -7.59 -8.04
CA THR A 205 -10.58 -8.30 -7.79
C THR A 205 -10.33 -9.61 -7.06
N MET A 206 -9.27 -10.35 -7.42
CA MET A 206 -8.85 -11.55 -6.70
C MET A 206 -8.37 -11.24 -5.29
N ALA A 207 -7.55 -10.19 -5.09
CA ALA A 207 -7.05 -9.81 -3.77
C ALA A 207 -8.17 -9.31 -2.82
N THR A 208 -9.21 -8.70 -3.38
CA THR A 208 -10.30 -8.05 -2.62
C THR A 208 -11.64 -8.79 -2.69
N ALA A 209 -11.61 -10.07 -3.08
CA ALA A 209 -12.81 -10.87 -3.32
C ALA A 209 -13.64 -11.09 -2.04
N CYS A 210 -12.99 -11.30 -0.90
CA CYS A 210 -13.62 -11.45 0.42
C CYS A 210 -12.72 -10.89 1.53
N ASP A 211 -13.15 -10.99 2.79
CA ASP A 211 -12.37 -10.51 3.94
C ASP A 211 -10.97 -11.13 3.97
N LEU A 212 -9.98 -10.30 4.32
CA LEU A 212 -8.55 -10.59 4.22
C LEU A 212 -8.13 -11.93 4.82
N GLN A 213 -8.67 -12.26 6.00
CA GLN A 213 -8.30 -13.46 6.74
C GLN A 213 -8.77 -14.75 6.07
N TYR A 214 -9.73 -14.66 5.15
CA TYR A 214 -10.42 -15.80 4.57
C TYR A 214 -10.26 -15.90 3.06
N ASN A 215 -9.52 -14.98 2.41
CA ASN A 215 -9.40 -14.97 0.96
C ASN A 215 -8.44 -16.07 0.46
N PRO A 216 -8.94 -17.15 -0.15
CA PRO A 216 -8.10 -18.26 -0.61
C PRO A 216 -7.18 -17.86 -1.77
N MET A 217 -7.55 -16.81 -2.54
CA MET A 217 -6.81 -16.38 -3.73
C MET A 217 -5.49 -15.67 -3.40
N LEU A 218 -5.37 -15.10 -2.19
CA LEU A 218 -4.16 -14.37 -1.78
C LEU A 218 -2.94 -15.30 -1.71
N SER A 219 -3.12 -16.55 -1.27
CA SER A 219 -2.05 -17.54 -1.25
C SER A 219 -1.46 -17.81 -2.64
N TYR A 220 -2.30 -17.90 -3.67
CA TYR A 220 -1.88 -18.11 -5.05
C TYR A 220 -1.19 -16.87 -5.65
N LEU A 221 -1.72 -15.68 -5.38
CA LEU A 221 -1.15 -14.41 -5.86
C LEU A 221 0.27 -14.19 -5.32
N VAL A 222 0.46 -14.41 -4.02
CA VAL A 222 1.74 -14.26 -3.32
C VAL A 222 2.80 -15.24 -3.83
N SER A 223 2.37 -16.44 -4.24
CA SER A 223 3.27 -17.50 -4.71
C SER A 223 3.68 -17.36 -6.18
N SER A 224 3.13 -16.38 -6.90
CA SER A 224 3.29 -16.24 -8.35
C SER A 224 4.19 -15.07 -8.74
N ARG A 225 4.95 -15.25 -9.84
CA ARG A 225 5.76 -14.21 -10.48
C ARG A 225 4.96 -12.98 -10.94
N VAL A 226 3.63 -13.10 -11.03
CA VAL A 226 2.76 -11.98 -11.40
C VAL A 226 2.99 -10.76 -10.51
N PHE A 227 3.38 -11.00 -9.26
CA PHE A 227 3.64 -9.93 -8.32
C PHE A 227 4.94 -9.18 -8.61
N ASP A 228 5.99 -9.89 -9.03
CA ASP A 228 7.25 -9.29 -9.46
C ASP A 228 7.01 -8.37 -10.66
N CYS A 229 6.22 -8.83 -11.63
CA CYS A 229 5.80 -8.04 -12.79
C CYS A 229 5.04 -6.78 -12.35
N CYS A 230 4.09 -6.92 -11.43
CA CYS A 230 3.34 -5.82 -10.84
C CYS A 230 4.24 -4.77 -10.17
N LEU A 231 5.25 -5.20 -9.42
CA LEU A 231 6.17 -4.28 -8.75
C LEU A 231 7.12 -3.60 -9.73
N GLN A 232 7.58 -4.28 -10.77
CA GLN A 232 8.35 -3.65 -11.85
C GLN A 232 7.55 -2.56 -12.56
N LEU A 233 6.23 -2.71 -12.68
CA LEU A 233 5.38 -1.66 -13.26
C LEU A 233 5.32 -0.38 -12.41
N PHE A 234 5.68 -0.41 -11.11
CA PHE A 234 5.84 0.82 -10.32
C PHE A 234 6.98 1.71 -10.83
N ALA A 235 8.03 1.12 -11.43
CA ALA A 235 9.13 1.87 -12.04
C ALA A 235 8.73 2.48 -13.39
N SER A 236 7.68 1.97 -14.04
CA SER A 236 7.22 2.48 -15.32
C SER A 236 6.40 3.75 -15.14
N THR A 237 6.91 4.88 -15.65
CA THR A 237 6.21 6.18 -15.66
C THR A 237 4.99 6.20 -16.61
N GLU A 238 4.83 5.17 -17.43
CA GLU A 238 3.80 5.07 -18.47
C GLU A 238 2.46 4.52 -17.94
N LEU A 239 2.45 3.88 -16.77
CA LEU A 239 1.23 3.32 -16.20
C LEU A 239 0.34 4.44 -15.66
N ARG A 240 -0.95 4.43 -16.04
CA ARG A 240 -1.95 5.35 -15.48
C ARG A 240 -2.00 5.20 -13.95
N ARG A 241 -2.05 6.34 -13.24
CA ARG A 241 -2.11 6.43 -11.77
C ARG A 241 -3.13 5.48 -11.12
N GLU A 242 -4.28 5.31 -11.76
CA GLU A 242 -5.38 4.41 -11.37
C GLU A 242 -4.93 2.95 -11.16
N VAL A 243 -3.93 2.52 -11.93
CA VAL A 243 -3.40 1.16 -11.90
C VAL A 243 -2.39 1.01 -10.76
N GLN A 244 -1.71 2.09 -10.36
CA GLN A 244 -0.71 2.04 -9.30
C GLN A 244 -1.37 1.95 -7.90
N ASP A 245 -2.51 2.60 -7.69
CA ASP A 245 -3.32 2.46 -6.47
C ASP A 245 -3.82 1.02 -6.27
N ALA A 246 -4.17 0.36 -7.37
CA ALA A 246 -4.57 -1.03 -7.43
C ALA A 246 -3.44 -1.97 -6.99
N LEU A 247 -2.23 -1.73 -7.52
CA LEU A 247 -1.03 -2.46 -7.19
C LEU A 247 -0.59 -2.26 -5.74
N LEU A 248 -0.69 -1.02 -5.23
CA LEU A 248 -0.38 -0.71 -3.84
C LEU A 248 -1.27 -1.49 -2.88
N LEU A 249 -2.56 -1.59 -3.21
CA LEU A 249 -3.48 -2.38 -2.43
C LEU A 249 -3.09 -3.86 -2.47
N ALA A 250 -2.84 -4.42 -3.66
CA ALA A 250 -2.42 -5.82 -3.77
C ALA A 250 -1.12 -6.13 -3.00
N LEU A 251 -0.15 -5.21 -3.02
CA LEU A 251 1.10 -5.31 -2.24
C LEU A 251 0.84 -5.28 -0.73
N PHE A 252 0.00 -4.37 -0.28
CA PHE A 252 -0.41 -4.33 1.12
C PHE A 252 -1.08 -5.65 1.56
N GLU A 253 -2.02 -6.14 0.74
CA GLU A 253 -2.76 -7.37 1.01
C GLU A 253 -1.83 -8.59 1.10
N ALA A 254 -0.88 -8.69 0.16
CA ALA A 254 0.13 -9.73 0.14
C ALA A 254 1.01 -9.74 1.41
N LEU A 255 1.45 -8.55 1.85
CA LEU A 255 2.25 -8.37 3.06
C LEU A 255 1.48 -8.68 4.35
N HIS A 256 0.18 -8.40 4.37
CA HIS A 256 -0.65 -8.68 5.53
C HIS A 256 -0.85 -10.18 5.76
N VAL A 257 -1.07 -10.93 4.67
CA VAL A 257 -1.36 -12.36 4.70
C VAL A 257 -0.11 -13.22 4.89
N ASN A 258 1.01 -12.86 4.26
CA ASN A 258 2.21 -13.69 4.31
C ASN A 258 3.47 -12.91 4.69
N ARG A 259 4.01 -13.17 5.90
CA ARG A 259 5.29 -12.59 6.33
C ARG A 259 6.47 -13.06 5.48
N SER A 260 6.42 -14.28 4.93
CA SER A 260 7.47 -14.80 4.05
C SER A 260 7.57 -14.02 2.73
N PHE A 261 6.55 -13.23 2.40
CA PHE A 261 6.57 -12.40 1.22
C PHE A 261 7.55 -11.24 1.31
N ILE A 262 7.84 -10.77 2.52
CA ILE A 262 8.85 -9.73 2.73
C ILE A 262 10.21 -10.24 2.24
N ALA A 263 10.51 -11.53 2.41
CA ALA A 263 11.69 -12.17 1.85
C ALA A 263 11.70 -12.17 0.31
N THR A 264 10.53 -12.22 -0.34
CA THR A 264 10.41 -12.11 -1.81
C THR A 264 10.70 -10.69 -2.29
N LEU A 265 10.20 -9.66 -1.59
CA LEU A 265 10.48 -8.25 -1.92
C LEU A 265 11.97 -7.90 -1.88
N THR A 266 12.67 -8.55 -0.96
CA THR A 266 14.06 -8.28 -0.61
C THR A 266 15.02 -9.21 -1.33
N TYR A 267 14.52 -10.25 -2.01
CA TYR A 267 15.31 -11.13 -2.85
C TYR A 267 15.95 -10.34 -4.00
N SER A 268 17.27 -10.45 -4.12
CA SER A 268 18.04 -9.72 -5.12
C SER A 268 17.93 -10.41 -6.48
N HIS A 269 17.59 -9.62 -7.50
CA HIS A 269 17.65 -10.05 -8.88
C HIS A 269 18.83 -9.35 -9.57
N THR A 270 19.68 -10.10 -10.26
CA THR A 270 20.59 -9.50 -11.25
C THR A 270 19.77 -9.17 -12.49
N PRO A 271 19.65 -7.90 -12.91
CA PRO A 271 18.88 -7.57 -14.11
C PRO A 271 19.53 -8.25 -15.33
N SER A 272 18.82 -9.22 -15.92
CA SER A 272 19.20 -9.77 -17.22
C SER A 272 18.94 -8.73 -18.31
N VAL A 273 19.82 -8.71 -19.31
CA VAL A 273 20.09 -7.76 -20.42
C VAL A 273 18.88 -7.11 -21.15
N GLY A 274 17.63 -7.40 -20.82
CA GLY A 274 16.43 -6.78 -21.41
C GLY A 274 15.91 -5.48 -20.75
N HIS A 275 16.45 -5.06 -19.59
CA HIS A 275 15.86 -3.99 -18.74
C HIS A 275 16.38 -2.56 -19.00
N GLN A 276 16.83 -2.21 -20.21
CA GLN A 276 17.37 -0.86 -20.49
C GLN A 276 16.34 0.21 -20.87
N LEU A 277 15.04 -0.07 -20.75
CA LEU A 277 14.03 0.96 -21.01
C LEU A 277 13.86 1.85 -19.76
N VAL A 278 14.16 3.15 -19.93
CA VAL A 278 14.00 4.30 -18.99
C VAL A 278 15.31 4.91 -18.44
N VAL A 279 16.50 4.57 -18.97
CA VAL A 279 17.70 5.43 -18.80
C VAL A 279 18.02 6.19 -20.08
N ALA A 280 17.20 7.20 -20.38
CA ALA A 280 17.56 8.33 -21.22
C ALA A 280 17.01 9.57 -20.49
N GLU A 281 17.75 10.59 -20.08
CA GLU A 281 19.05 11.11 -20.49
C GLU A 281 19.80 11.61 -19.24
N GLN A 282 20.99 11.07 -18.93
CA GLN A 282 22.04 11.83 -18.23
C GLN A 282 23.40 11.39 -18.77
N SER A 283 24.06 12.31 -19.46
CA SER A 283 25.43 12.17 -19.95
C SER A 283 26.42 12.03 -18.79
N GLY A 284 26.91 10.81 -18.57
CA GLY A 284 28.04 10.49 -17.68
C GLY A 284 28.71 9.18 -18.14
N PRO A 285 30.03 8.99 -17.93
CA PRO A 285 30.76 7.90 -18.56
C PRO A 285 30.33 6.55 -17.99
N ALA A 286 30.09 5.60 -18.89
CA ALA A 286 29.63 4.26 -18.59
C ALA A 286 30.68 3.44 -17.80
N SER A 287 30.31 2.97 -16.61
CA SER A 287 30.91 1.81 -15.95
C SER A 287 29.81 0.75 -15.79
N SER A 288 29.81 -0.23 -16.70
CA SER A 288 28.76 -1.22 -16.89
C SER A 288 28.95 -2.48 -16.04
N VAL A 289 28.74 -2.37 -14.72
CA VAL A 289 28.39 -3.55 -13.91
C VAL A 289 26.89 -3.42 -13.61
N PRO A 290 26.03 -4.41 -13.95
CA PRO A 290 24.64 -4.39 -13.54
C PRO A 290 24.60 -4.44 -12.00
N GLU A 291 24.30 -3.30 -11.38
CA GLU A 291 24.10 -3.21 -9.94
C GLU A 291 22.88 -4.08 -9.55
N PRO A 292 22.96 -4.83 -8.43
CA PRO A 292 21.84 -5.63 -7.98
C PRO A 292 20.65 -4.72 -7.68
N THR A 293 19.46 -5.11 -8.12
CA THR A 293 18.21 -4.45 -7.77
C THR A 293 17.27 -5.46 -7.12
N ASN A 294 16.35 -4.98 -6.29
CA ASN A 294 15.27 -5.79 -5.75
C ASN A 294 13.97 -4.99 -5.80
N LEU A 295 12.87 -5.66 -5.49
CA LEU A 295 11.56 -5.04 -5.57
C LEU A 295 11.35 -3.99 -4.47
N LEU A 296 12.04 -4.13 -3.33
CA LEU A 296 12.07 -3.11 -2.28
C LEU A 296 12.65 -1.77 -2.79
N VAL A 297 13.73 -1.80 -3.59
CA VAL A 297 14.34 -0.60 -4.19
C VAL A 297 13.35 0.10 -5.11
N VAL A 298 12.67 -0.66 -5.98
CA VAL A 298 11.64 -0.12 -6.88
C VAL A 298 10.50 0.50 -6.09
N PHE A 299 10.08 -0.15 -5.01
CA PHE A 299 9.02 0.38 -4.15
C PHE A 299 9.44 1.66 -3.42
N LEU A 300 10.69 1.79 -2.96
CA LEU A 300 11.22 3.01 -2.34
C LEU A 300 11.29 4.17 -3.33
N GLU A 301 11.70 3.91 -4.57
CA GLU A 301 11.69 4.90 -5.66
C GLU A 301 10.25 5.38 -5.93
N TYR A 302 9.29 4.46 -6.04
CA TYR A 302 7.88 4.79 -6.22
C TYR A 302 7.30 5.62 -5.06
N CYS A 303 7.63 5.27 -3.81
CA CYS A 303 7.25 6.06 -2.64
C CYS A 303 7.73 7.51 -2.77
N SER A 304 8.95 7.73 -3.27
CA SER A 304 9.50 9.07 -3.47
C SER A 304 8.75 9.87 -4.54
N ILE A 305 8.22 9.20 -5.57
CA ILE A 305 7.43 9.83 -6.64
C ILE A 305 6.08 10.30 -6.11
N ILE A 306 5.32 9.44 -5.43
CA ILE A 306 3.98 9.81 -4.92
C ILE A 306 4.08 10.96 -3.91
N MET A 307 5.14 10.98 -3.09
CA MET A 307 5.32 12.03 -2.10
C MET A 307 5.40 13.43 -2.72
N GLN A 308 5.75 13.56 -4.01
CA GLN A 308 5.88 14.86 -4.69
C GLN A 308 4.56 15.67 -4.77
N ASP A 309 3.41 15.00 -4.90
CA ASP A 309 2.12 15.67 -4.99
C ASP A 309 1.10 15.11 -4.01
N THR A 310 1.09 15.67 -2.79
CA THR A 310 0.12 15.33 -1.74
C THR A 310 -1.05 16.31 -1.65
N ARG A 311 -1.25 17.18 -2.67
CA ARG A 311 -2.35 18.16 -2.67
C ARG A 311 -3.69 17.52 -3.00
N GLU A 312 -3.66 16.50 -3.85
CA GLU A 312 -4.84 15.74 -4.24
C GLU A 312 -5.16 14.66 -3.19
N GLN A 313 -6.43 14.53 -2.81
CA GLN A 313 -6.86 13.59 -1.77
C GLN A 313 -6.57 12.12 -2.14
N SER A 314 -6.66 11.77 -3.42
CA SER A 314 -6.29 10.43 -3.91
C SER A 314 -4.80 10.17 -3.70
N MET A 315 -3.92 11.07 -4.14
CA MET A 315 -2.47 10.93 -3.95
C MET A 315 -2.08 10.89 -2.47
N PHE A 316 -2.75 11.67 -1.62
CA PHE A 316 -2.55 11.61 -0.18
C PHE A 316 -2.92 10.24 0.41
N ASN A 317 -4.01 9.63 -0.07
CA ASN A 317 -4.44 8.29 0.33
C ASN A 317 -3.44 7.20 -0.12
N SER A 318 -2.92 7.31 -1.35
CA SER A 318 -1.91 6.38 -1.89
C SER A 318 -0.58 6.51 -1.15
N CYS A 319 -0.18 7.74 -0.83
CA CYS A 319 0.99 8.03 -0.01
C CYS A 319 0.85 7.41 1.40
N LYS A 320 -0.33 7.55 2.03
CA LYS A 320 -0.61 6.87 3.31
C LYS A 320 -0.48 5.36 3.21
N LEU A 321 -1.01 4.75 2.13
CA LEU A 321 -0.91 3.31 1.92
C LEU A 321 0.56 2.86 1.77
N CYS A 322 1.40 3.67 1.10
CA CYS A 322 2.85 3.43 1.04
C CYS A 322 3.49 3.44 2.42
N PHE A 323 3.16 4.43 3.25
CA PHE A 323 3.67 4.50 4.63
C PHE A 323 3.20 3.31 5.48
N PHE A 324 1.98 2.80 5.29
CA PHE A 324 1.54 1.58 5.95
C PHE A 324 2.34 0.36 5.52
N ILE A 325 2.62 0.22 4.23
CA ILE A 325 3.46 -0.86 3.70
C ILE A 325 4.88 -0.76 4.27
N LEU A 326 5.49 0.43 4.28
CA LEU A 326 6.82 0.65 4.87
C LEU A 326 6.82 0.38 6.39
N THR A 327 5.72 0.66 7.07
CA THR A 327 5.56 0.34 8.49
C THR A 327 5.57 -1.18 8.71
N ALA A 328 4.92 -1.95 7.84
CA ALA A 328 4.97 -3.41 7.87
C ALA A 328 6.38 -3.96 7.56
N ILE A 329 7.05 -3.41 6.54
CA ILE A 329 8.41 -3.81 6.14
C ILE A 329 9.42 -3.51 7.26
N SER A 330 9.33 -2.34 7.91
CA SER A 330 10.24 -1.96 9.01
C SER A 330 10.03 -2.75 10.31
N GLU A 331 8.97 -3.55 10.43
CA GLU A 331 8.78 -4.48 11.56
C GLU A 331 9.40 -5.85 11.30
N ASP A 332 9.64 -6.20 10.03
CA ASP A 332 10.13 -7.51 9.66
C ASP A 332 11.64 -7.65 9.88
N GLU A 333 12.03 -8.77 10.46
CA GLU A 333 13.42 -9.01 10.86
C GLU A 333 14.33 -9.22 9.65
N TYR A 334 13.85 -9.88 8.61
CA TYR A 334 14.63 -10.16 7.40
C TYR A 334 14.85 -8.88 6.59
N ALA A 335 13.80 -8.09 6.37
CA ALA A 335 13.94 -6.80 5.70
C ALA A 335 14.91 -5.86 6.45
N ASN A 336 14.80 -5.81 7.78
CA ASN A 336 15.71 -5.00 8.57
C ASN A 336 17.17 -5.50 8.49
N SER A 337 17.39 -6.81 8.50
CA SER A 337 18.73 -7.39 8.31
C SER A 337 19.32 -6.98 6.97
N LEU A 338 18.52 -7.01 5.89
CA LEU A 338 18.98 -6.57 4.57
C LEU A 338 19.29 -5.07 4.55
N MET A 339 18.39 -4.23 5.08
CA MET A 339 18.55 -2.77 5.07
C MET A 339 19.75 -2.28 5.90
N HIS A 340 20.21 -3.07 6.87
CA HIS A 340 21.36 -2.75 7.72
C HIS A 340 22.63 -3.54 7.36
N ASP A 341 22.61 -4.37 6.31
CA ASP A 341 23.80 -5.10 5.85
C ASP A 341 24.75 -4.18 5.08
N LEU A 342 25.93 -3.92 5.67
CA LEU A 342 26.97 -3.07 5.09
C LEU A 342 27.59 -3.65 3.80
N ASN A 343 27.40 -4.95 3.53
CA ASN A 343 27.97 -5.62 2.36
C ASN A 343 27.04 -5.57 1.14
N MET A 344 25.76 -5.26 1.33
CA MET A 344 24.78 -5.17 0.25
C MET A 344 24.51 -3.72 -0.10
N ASN A 345 24.98 -3.30 -1.28
CA ASN A 345 24.76 -1.94 -1.78
C ASN A 345 23.74 -1.96 -2.91
N PHE A 346 22.61 -1.30 -2.68
CA PHE A 346 21.58 -1.05 -3.68
C PHE A 346 21.50 0.44 -3.97
N ARG A 347 21.39 0.81 -5.24
CA ARG A 347 21.19 2.20 -5.65
C ARG A 347 19.70 2.50 -5.77
N VAL A 348 19.22 3.44 -4.96
CA VAL A 348 17.84 3.92 -4.99
C VAL A 348 17.81 5.35 -5.55
N ASN A 349 17.08 5.57 -6.65
CA ASN A 349 16.88 6.91 -7.18
C ASN A 349 15.72 7.57 -6.44
N LEU A 350 16.02 8.57 -5.62
CA LEU A 350 15.01 9.27 -4.82
C LEU A 350 14.67 10.61 -5.45
N HIS A 351 13.38 10.80 -5.73
CA HIS A 351 12.82 12.05 -6.16
C HIS A 351 12.73 13.02 -4.97
N ARG A 352 13.54 14.08 -5.01
CA ARG A 352 13.57 15.07 -3.92
C ARG A 352 12.39 16.03 -4.01
N LEU A 353 11.85 16.35 -2.85
CA LEU A 353 10.80 17.34 -2.68
C LEU A 353 11.19 18.31 -1.57
N PHE A 354 11.02 19.60 -1.81
CA PHE A 354 11.44 20.63 -0.85
C PHE A 354 10.40 20.80 0.26
N CYS A 355 10.65 20.22 1.44
CA CYS A 355 9.77 20.32 2.61
C CYS A 355 9.44 21.79 3.02
N HIS A 356 10.39 22.71 2.82
CA HIS A 356 10.26 24.12 3.23
C HIS A 356 9.45 24.99 2.25
N SER A 357 9.29 24.56 0.99
CA SER A 357 8.61 25.33 -0.06
C SER A 357 7.35 24.63 -0.57
N HIS A 358 6.82 23.66 0.18
CA HIS A 358 5.49 23.16 -0.10
C HIS A 358 4.49 24.30 0.08
N LEU A 359 3.90 24.74 -1.04
CA LEU A 359 2.78 25.69 -1.12
C LEU A 359 1.48 25.13 -0.50
N MET A 360 1.57 24.08 0.32
CA MET A 360 0.45 23.55 1.06
C MET A 360 0.16 24.49 2.23
N ARG A 361 -1.10 24.92 2.33
CA ARG A 361 -1.57 25.81 3.40
C ARG A 361 -1.58 25.13 4.78
N THR A 362 -1.47 23.79 4.82
CA THR A 362 -1.51 22.94 6.01
C THR A 362 -0.47 21.83 5.93
N LEU A 363 0.23 21.56 7.05
CA LEU A 363 1.20 20.48 7.17
C LEU A 363 0.47 19.12 7.19
N PRO A 364 0.84 18.13 6.35
CA PRO A 364 0.30 16.78 6.44
C PRO A 364 0.89 16.01 7.63
N ALA A 365 0.55 16.42 8.85
CA ALA A 365 1.15 15.93 10.10
C ALA A 365 1.11 14.40 10.24
N GLU A 366 0.05 13.76 9.74
CA GLU A 366 -0.12 12.30 9.78
C GLU A 366 0.97 11.56 8.98
N LEU A 367 1.35 12.05 7.79
CA LEU A 367 2.42 11.43 6.99
C LEU A 367 3.78 11.56 7.68
N TYR A 368 4.03 12.71 8.31
CA TYR A 368 5.25 12.92 9.09
C TYR A 368 5.29 12.00 10.31
N GLN A 369 4.16 11.81 11.00
CA GLN A 369 4.07 10.85 12.11
C GLN A 369 4.38 9.42 11.65
N SER A 370 3.82 8.98 10.52
CA SER A 370 4.15 7.66 9.95
C SER A 370 5.63 7.53 9.60
N ALA A 371 6.25 8.57 9.04
CA ALA A 371 7.68 8.59 8.75
C ALA A 371 8.54 8.49 10.03
N LEU A 372 8.21 9.23 11.08
CA LEU A 372 8.92 9.17 12.36
C LEU A 372 8.74 7.82 13.06
N LEU A 373 7.57 7.17 12.90
CA LEU A 373 7.32 5.83 13.43
C LEU A 373 8.20 4.78 12.73
N ILE A 374 8.31 4.83 11.40
CA ILE A 374 9.21 3.94 10.64
C ILE A 374 10.66 4.17 11.09
N LEU A 375 11.08 5.43 11.20
CA LEU A 375 12.41 5.78 11.69
C LEU A 375 12.68 5.22 13.09
N HIS A 376 11.70 5.33 14.00
CA HIS A 376 11.80 4.78 15.35
C HIS A 376 12.00 3.26 15.32
N ARG A 377 11.25 2.52 14.49
CA ARG A 377 11.38 1.07 14.33
C ARG A 377 12.76 0.66 13.80
N LEU A 378 13.26 1.36 12.79
CA LEU A 378 14.60 1.13 12.24
C LEU A 378 15.68 1.36 13.32
N LEU A 379 15.56 2.44 14.10
CA LEU A 379 16.48 2.72 15.21
C LEU A 379 16.38 1.68 16.33
N CYS A 380 15.20 1.16 16.65
CA CYS A 380 15.02 0.06 17.59
C CYS A 380 15.74 -1.21 17.11
N TYR A 381 15.63 -1.54 15.82
CA TYR A 381 16.37 -2.66 15.23
C TYR A 381 17.89 -2.43 15.32
N GLN A 382 18.35 -1.22 14.99
CA GLN A 382 19.76 -0.87 15.03
C GLN A 382 20.34 -0.93 16.45
N LYS A 383 19.59 -0.47 17.47
CA LYS A 383 19.93 -0.64 18.89
C LYS A 383 20.07 -2.12 19.25
N ARG A 384 19.08 -2.94 18.88
CA ARG A 384 19.04 -4.37 19.22
C ARG A 384 20.19 -5.17 18.60
N THR A 385 20.61 -4.78 17.40
CA THR A 385 21.68 -5.45 16.63
C THR A 385 23.04 -4.80 16.81
N GLU A 386 23.12 -3.67 17.52
CA GLU A 386 24.34 -2.89 17.75
C GLU A 386 25.09 -2.50 16.46
N ILE A 387 24.35 -2.39 15.35
CA ILE A 387 24.92 -2.01 14.05
C ILE A 387 25.23 -0.52 14.06
N ARG A 388 26.47 -0.15 13.69
CA ARG A 388 26.92 1.24 13.61
C ARG A 388 27.00 1.71 12.17
N LEU A 389 25.98 2.46 11.74
CA LEU A 389 25.93 3.00 10.38
C LEU A 389 26.89 4.19 10.22
N HIS A 390 27.68 4.17 9.14
CA HIS A 390 28.49 5.30 8.69
C HIS A 390 27.63 6.35 7.97
N TYR A 391 26.68 6.92 8.69
CA TYR A 391 25.75 7.94 8.21
C TYR A 391 26.05 9.30 8.83
N ASN A 392 25.80 10.39 8.08
CA ASN A 392 25.91 11.73 8.63
C ASN A 392 24.63 12.10 9.40
N TRP A 393 24.61 11.71 10.68
CA TRP A 393 23.49 11.88 11.61
C TRP A 393 23.02 13.33 11.80
N HIS A 394 23.89 14.33 11.57
CA HIS A 394 23.50 15.74 11.64
C HIS A 394 22.37 16.07 10.65
N HIS A 395 22.34 15.46 9.46
CA HIS A 395 21.23 15.68 8.51
C HIS A 395 19.89 15.20 9.07
N LEU A 396 19.88 14.07 9.77
CA LEU A 396 18.68 13.53 10.38
C LEU A 396 18.21 14.44 11.53
N TRP A 397 19.11 14.83 12.44
CA TRP A 397 18.75 15.72 13.54
C TRP A 397 18.28 17.08 13.04
N SER A 398 18.94 17.65 12.04
CA SER A 398 18.51 18.90 11.39
C SER A 398 17.09 18.76 10.82
N ALA A 399 16.76 17.64 10.17
CA ALA A 399 15.41 17.37 9.67
C ALA A 399 14.39 17.24 10.82
N LEU A 400 14.74 16.54 11.90
CA LEU A 400 13.91 16.40 13.11
C LEU A 400 13.62 17.77 13.74
N PHE A 401 14.64 18.58 14.01
CA PHE A 401 14.48 19.93 14.59
C PHE A 401 13.66 20.84 13.68
N THR A 402 13.90 20.79 12.37
CA THR A 402 13.14 21.57 11.39
C THR A 402 11.67 21.18 11.41
N SER A 403 11.36 19.88 11.41
CA SER A 403 9.99 19.38 11.44
C SER A 403 9.25 19.80 12.71
N ALA A 404 9.89 19.70 13.87
CA ALA A 404 9.33 20.14 15.15
C ALA A 404 9.11 21.66 15.20
N ARG A 405 10.10 22.44 14.73
CA ARG A 405 10.00 23.91 14.65
C ARG A 405 8.86 24.34 13.72
N TYR A 406 8.73 23.69 12.56
CA TYR A 406 7.67 23.99 11.62
C TYR A 406 6.29 23.62 12.19
N ALA A 407 6.15 22.46 12.83
CA ALA A 407 4.91 22.05 13.50
C ALA A 407 4.49 23.04 14.59
N LEU A 408 5.45 23.53 15.39
CA LEU A 408 5.22 24.53 16.43
C LEU A 408 4.81 25.88 15.84
N SER A 409 5.49 26.33 14.76
CA SER A 409 5.11 27.54 14.04
C SER A 409 3.70 27.44 13.44
N CYS A 410 3.32 26.26 12.92
CA CYS A 410 1.96 26.00 12.45
C CYS A 410 0.94 26.13 13.58
N TYR A 411 1.21 25.57 14.76
CA TYR A 411 0.34 25.70 15.92
C TYR A 411 0.16 27.16 16.32
N GLN A 412 1.26 27.93 16.42
CA GLN A 412 1.25 29.34 16.82
C GLN A 412 0.52 30.25 15.83
N LYS A 413 0.54 29.91 14.53
CA LYS A 413 -0.15 30.68 13.48
C LYS A 413 -1.66 30.48 13.46
N GLN A 414 -2.19 29.45 14.13
CA GLN A 414 -3.63 29.22 14.16
C GLN A 414 -4.32 30.18 15.12
N GLN A 415 -5.38 30.85 14.65
CA GLN A 415 -6.18 31.73 15.50
C GLN A 415 -7.00 30.92 16.49
N VAL A 416 -7.02 31.39 17.74
CA VAL A 416 -7.80 30.82 18.85
C VAL A 416 -9.27 30.68 18.44
N GLY A 417 -9.77 29.44 18.41
CA GLY A 417 -11.18 29.11 18.12
C GLY A 417 -11.53 28.71 16.68
N THR A 418 -10.59 28.74 15.72
CA THR A 418 -10.85 28.40 14.31
C THR A 418 -10.32 27.04 13.85
N ALA A 419 -9.45 26.41 14.65
CA ALA A 419 -8.76 25.19 14.26
C ALA A 419 -9.46 23.93 14.78
N GLU A 420 -9.48 22.88 13.94
CA GLU A 420 -9.96 21.56 14.36
C GLU A 420 -9.07 20.98 15.47
N PRO A 421 -9.64 20.55 16.61
CA PRO A 421 -8.88 20.01 17.74
C PRO A 421 -8.00 18.81 17.34
N GLN A 422 -8.46 17.98 16.40
CA GLN A 422 -7.70 16.82 15.95
C GLN A 422 -6.42 17.21 15.20
N PHE A 423 -6.45 18.29 14.43
CA PHE A 423 -5.26 18.81 13.74
C PHE A 423 -4.24 19.38 14.73
N LEU A 424 -4.70 20.15 15.71
CA LEU A 424 -3.82 20.66 16.78
C LEU A 424 -3.18 19.52 17.59
N ARG A 425 -3.95 18.46 17.86
CA ARG A 425 -3.44 17.24 18.52
C ARG A 425 -2.34 16.56 17.69
N SER A 426 -2.49 16.48 16.37
CA SER A 426 -1.49 15.85 15.50
C SER A 426 -0.19 16.65 15.43
N LEU A 427 -0.26 18.00 15.45
CA LEU A 427 0.93 18.85 15.56
C LEU A 427 1.69 18.64 16.87
N LEU A 428 0.99 18.60 18.01
CA LEU A 428 1.61 18.34 19.32
C LEU A 428 2.23 16.94 19.37
N SER A 429 1.51 15.94 18.89
CA SER A 429 1.99 14.55 18.82
C SER A 429 3.22 14.41 17.91
N LEU A 430 3.31 15.19 16.83
CA LEU A 430 4.49 15.23 15.97
C LEU A 430 5.72 15.75 16.72
N VAL A 431 5.59 16.85 17.47
CA VAL A 431 6.67 17.38 18.32
C VAL A 431 7.06 16.38 19.41
N SER A 432 6.09 15.73 20.05
CA SER A 432 6.33 14.67 21.04
C SER A 432 7.09 13.49 20.44
N SER A 433 6.78 13.10 19.20
CA SER A 433 7.45 12.00 18.48
C SER A 433 8.90 12.36 18.13
N VAL A 434 9.17 13.62 17.76
CA VAL A 434 10.54 14.10 17.60
C VAL A 434 11.30 14.04 18.94
N CYS A 435 10.68 14.48 20.03
CA CYS A 435 11.29 14.41 21.36
C CYS A 435 11.53 12.97 21.81
N LEU A 436 10.65 12.03 21.46
CA LEU A 436 10.83 10.60 21.68
C LEU A 436 12.12 10.09 21.02
N LEU A 437 12.30 10.40 19.73
CA LEU A 437 13.50 10.01 18.99
C LEU A 437 14.76 10.64 19.58
N LEU A 438 14.73 11.92 19.94
CA LEU A 438 15.87 12.59 20.58
C LEU A 438 16.23 11.94 21.91
N ASN A 439 15.24 11.59 22.74
CA ASN A 439 15.49 10.83 23.97
C ASN A 439 16.03 9.43 23.70
N PHE A 440 15.62 8.79 22.61
CA PHE A 440 16.19 7.52 22.16
C PHE A 440 17.69 7.66 21.84
N PHE A 441 18.08 8.68 21.09
CA PHE A 441 19.49 9.00 20.83
C PHE A 441 20.27 9.33 22.12
N VAL A 442 19.69 10.11 23.03
CA VAL A 442 20.34 10.46 24.30
C VAL A 442 20.56 9.22 25.17
N THR A 443 19.59 8.30 25.21
CA THR A 443 19.60 7.14 26.12
C THR A 443 20.35 5.94 25.57
N TYR A 444 20.28 5.69 24.26
CA TYR A 444 20.85 4.49 23.62
C TYR A 444 21.87 4.80 22.53
N GLY A 445 22.24 6.08 22.33
CA GLY A 445 23.16 6.48 21.26
C GLY A 445 24.54 5.83 21.35
N ASP A 446 24.97 5.42 22.53
CA ASP A 446 26.20 4.66 22.78
C ASP A 446 26.24 3.29 22.06
N THR A 447 25.07 2.67 21.89
CA THR A 447 24.95 1.35 21.25
C THR A 447 25.18 1.42 19.74
N PHE A 448 24.61 2.42 19.05
CA PHE A 448 24.50 2.41 17.58
C PHE A 448 25.16 3.60 16.87
N LEU A 449 25.57 4.67 17.56
CA LEU A 449 26.33 5.75 16.93
C LEU A 449 27.78 5.30 16.68
N PRO A 450 28.41 5.76 15.58
CA PRO A 450 29.71 5.25 15.15
C PRO A 450 30.86 5.65 16.08
N THR A 451 30.83 6.86 16.65
CA THR A 451 31.90 7.40 17.51
C THR A 451 31.34 8.26 18.64
N CYS A 452 32.13 8.41 19.72
CA CYS A 452 31.80 9.30 20.83
C CYS A 452 31.68 10.77 20.38
N GLU A 453 32.44 11.19 19.36
CA GLU A 453 32.36 12.54 18.82
C GLU A 453 30.97 12.84 18.23
N VAL A 454 30.35 11.87 17.56
CA VAL A 454 28.97 12.02 17.05
C VAL A 454 27.98 12.15 18.20
N TYR A 455 28.20 11.46 19.32
CA TYR A 455 27.40 11.63 20.52
C TYR A 455 27.59 13.02 21.15
N ASP A 456 28.81 13.55 21.21
CA ASP A 456 29.05 14.93 21.67
C ASP A 456 28.33 15.96 20.79
N LEU A 457 28.34 15.73 19.46
CA LEU A 457 27.65 16.58 18.50
C LEU A 457 26.14 16.61 18.72
N LEU A 458 25.51 15.49 19.12
CA LEU A 458 24.09 15.47 19.48
C LEU A 458 23.80 16.44 20.64
N PHE A 459 24.62 16.42 21.70
CA PHE A 459 24.45 17.31 22.85
C PHE A 459 24.64 18.78 22.47
N TYR A 460 25.67 19.06 21.67
CA TYR A 460 25.87 20.39 21.10
C TYR A 460 24.64 20.87 20.33
N GLU A 461 24.07 20.01 19.48
CA GLU A 461 22.88 20.34 18.69
C GLU A 461 21.63 20.59 19.53
N LEU A 462 21.41 19.80 20.59
CA LEU A 462 20.31 20.02 21.54
C LEU A 462 20.42 21.39 22.23
N ILE A 463 21.63 21.78 22.64
CA ILE A 463 21.90 23.09 23.26
C ILE A 463 21.71 24.20 22.24
N ARG A 464 22.22 24.04 21.01
CA ARG A 464 22.06 25.00 19.92
C ARG A 464 20.59 25.28 19.60
N MET A 465 19.75 24.25 19.72
CA MET A 465 18.31 24.33 19.44
C MET A 465 17.45 24.61 20.70
N LYS A 466 18.03 25.12 21.80
CA LYS A 466 17.30 25.32 23.07
C LYS A 466 15.98 26.08 22.97
N SER A 467 15.91 27.11 22.12
CA SER A 467 14.69 27.91 21.93
C SER A 467 13.49 27.09 21.44
N LEU A 468 13.73 26.07 20.60
CA LEU A 468 12.68 25.16 20.14
C LEU A 468 12.01 24.43 21.31
N PHE A 469 12.82 23.96 22.27
CA PHE A 469 12.34 23.18 23.41
C PHE A 469 11.73 24.07 24.50
N GLU A 470 12.23 25.31 24.64
CA GLU A 470 11.63 26.33 25.48
C GLU A 470 10.22 26.69 24.98
N ASP A 471 10.08 26.98 23.68
CA ASP A 471 8.78 27.29 23.06
C ASP A 471 7.80 26.11 23.20
N ALA A 472 8.27 24.88 22.97
CA ALA A 472 7.45 23.66 23.14
C ALA A 472 7.02 23.44 24.60
N SER A 473 7.92 23.71 25.55
CA SER A 473 7.63 23.62 26.99
C SER A 473 6.60 24.66 27.41
N GLN A 474 6.75 25.92 26.97
CA GLN A 474 5.80 27.00 27.26
C GLN A 474 4.41 26.69 26.69
N LEU A 475 4.36 26.18 25.45
CA LEU A 475 3.10 25.78 24.84
C LEU A 475 2.43 24.65 25.65
N SER A 476 3.16 23.60 25.98
CA SER A 476 2.63 22.48 26.76
C SER A 476 2.09 22.94 28.12
N LEU A 477 2.87 23.74 28.85
CA LEU A 477 2.47 24.29 30.15
C LEU A 477 1.21 25.15 30.03
N SER A 478 1.12 26.01 29.01
CA SER A 478 -0.06 26.86 28.79
C SER A 478 -1.35 26.03 28.63
N ILE A 479 -1.28 24.90 27.92
CA ILE A 479 -2.41 23.99 27.72
C ILE A 479 -2.74 23.23 29.02
N ILE A 480 -1.72 22.78 29.76
CA ILE A 480 -1.90 22.03 31.01
C ILE A 480 -2.46 22.93 32.12
N SER A 481 -2.06 24.20 32.17
CA SER A 481 -2.57 25.19 33.14
C SER A 481 -3.95 25.75 32.78
N SER A 482 -4.44 25.47 31.57
CA SER A 482 -5.78 25.83 31.13
C SER A 482 -6.84 24.87 31.73
N ASP A 483 -8.03 24.83 31.13
CA ASP A 483 -9.17 23.99 31.52
C ASP A 483 -8.77 22.52 31.79
N PRO A 484 -9.18 21.91 32.92
CA PRO A 484 -9.05 20.48 33.18
C PRO A 484 -9.58 19.57 32.06
N ASP A 485 -10.65 19.99 31.37
CA ASP A 485 -11.30 19.21 30.31
C ASP A 485 -10.83 19.60 28.89
N HIS A 486 -9.70 20.31 28.79
CA HIS A 486 -9.17 20.74 27.49
C HIS A 486 -8.83 19.52 26.58
N PRO A 487 -9.33 19.45 25.33
CA PRO A 487 -9.19 18.27 24.47
C PRO A 487 -7.74 17.92 24.11
N LEU A 488 -6.82 18.88 24.22
CA LEU A 488 -5.39 18.69 23.96
C LEU A 488 -4.56 18.40 25.22
N ARG A 489 -5.17 18.35 26.41
CA ARG A 489 -4.45 18.24 27.69
C ARG A 489 -3.59 16.99 27.76
N GLU A 490 -4.11 15.85 27.32
CA GLU A 490 -3.38 14.58 27.30
C GLU A 490 -2.14 14.65 26.39
N ALA A 491 -2.29 15.18 25.18
CA ALA A 491 -1.18 15.35 24.23
C ALA A 491 -0.11 16.32 24.76
N ALA A 492 -0.53 17.40 25.44
CA ALA A 492 0.39 18.33 26.09
C ALA A 492 1.15 17.67 27.25
N MET A 493 0.47 16.90 28.10
CA MET A 493 1.13 16.14 29.17
C MET A 493 2.16 15.13 28.63
N GLN A 494 1.85 14.45 27.51
CA GLN A 494 2.79 13.57 26.85
C GLN A 494 4.03 14.34 26.35
N LEU A 495 3.82 15.51 25.75
CA LEU A 495 4.91 16.39 25.31
C LEU A 495 5.78 16.83 26.50
N ASP A 496 5.19 17.32 27.59
CA ASP A 496 5.93 17.76 28.77
C ASP A 496 6.79 16.63 29.37
N ARG A 497 6.23 15.40 29.44
CA ARG A 497 6.98 14.21 29.89
C ARG A 497 8.17 13.88 28.98
N SER A 498 8.01 14.06 27.67
CA SER A 498 9.10 13.83 26.70
C SER A 498 10.20 14.90 26.75
N LEU A 499 9.89 16.09 27.27
CA LEU A 499 10.85 17.20 27.36
C LEU A 499 11.72 17.15 28.63
N VAL A 500 11.47 16.26 29.58
CA VAL A 500 12.19 16.22 30.88
C VAL A 500 13.70 16.12 30.70
N ASN A 501 14.22 15.09 30.02
CA ASN A 501 15.67 14.92 29.85
C ASN A 501 16.30 16.03 29.02
N ILE A 502 15.61 16.47 27.95
CA ILE A 502 16.10 17.55 27.09
C ILE A 502 16.22 18.86 27.89
N ARG A 503 15.24 19.19 28.75
CA ARG A 503 15.32 20.33 29.67
C ARG A 503 16.47 20.20 30.64
N SER A 504 16.67 19.02 31.24
CA SER A 504 17.79 18.77 32.16
C SER A 504 19.15 18.99 31.47
N ILE A 505 19.31 18.53 30.22
CA ILE A 505 20.52 18.77 29.42
C ILE A 505 20.73 20.27 29.21
N ILE A 506 19.71 20.99 28.73
CA ILE A 506 19.81 22.43 28.44
C ILE A 506 20.13 23.23 29.71
N GLN A 507 19.46 22.93 30.83
CA GLN A 507 19.65 23.61 32.12
C GLN A 507 21.02 23.32 32.74
N HIS A 508 21.59 22.15 32.48
CA HIS A 508 22.91 21.77 32.97
C HIS A 508 24.04 22.45 32.20
N PHE A 509 23.97 22.44 30.86
CA PHE A 509 25.06 22.93 30.02
C PHE A 509 24.99 24.44 29.74
N SER A 510 23.81 25.04 29.60
CA SER A 510 23.69 26.48 29.31
C SER A 510 24.47 27.38 30.29
N PRO A 511 24.28 27.29 31.63
CA PRO A 511 25.01 28.15 32.56
C PRO A 511 26.51 27.90 32.54
N ARG A 512 26.95 26.65 32.34
CA ARG A 512 28.39 26.31 32.28
C ARG A 512 29.06 26.84 31.03
N ILE A 513 28.32 26.88 29.92
CA ILE A 513 28.77 27.48 28.67
C ILE A 513 28.89 29.00 28.85
N ASP A 514 27.92 29.63 29.51
CA ASP A 514 27.93 31.06 29.79
C ASP A 514 29.09 31.43 30.75
N GLU A 515 29.29 30.68 31.83
CA GLU A 515 30.43 30.84 32.77
C GLU A 515 31.78 30.69 32.07
N TRP A 516 31.92 29.69 31.19
CA TRP A 516 33.14 29.50 30.42
C TRP A 516 33.38 30.65 29.42
N ALA A 517 32.32 31.13 28.78
CA ALA A 517 32.37 32.27 27.86
C ALA A 517 32.82 33.55 28.58
N GLU A 518 32.29 33.79 29.79
CA GLU A 518 32.69 34.90 30.66
C GLU A 518 34.14 34.77 31.11
N ALA A 519 34.58 33.58 31.53
CA ALA A 519 35.96 33.32 31.96
C ALA A 519 36.99 33.54 30.84
N GLN A 520 36.61 33.27 29.59
CA GLN A 520 37.46 33.50 28.40
C GLN A 520 37.24 34.89 27.77
N GLY A 521 36.32 35.71 28.30
CA GLY A 521 36.00 37.03 27.78
C GLY A 521 35.41 37.02 26.37
N GLN A 522 34.78 35.92 25.93
CA GLN A 522 34.24 35.76 24.58
C GLN A 522 32.71 35.88 24.58
N ARG A 523 32.15 36.68 23.65
CA ARG A 523 30.69 36.80 23.48
C ARG A 523 30.07 35.69 22.62
N SER A 524 30.87 35.01 21.81
CA SER A 524 30.43 33.94 20.92
C SER A 524 31.46 32.82 20.91
N LEU A 525 30.99 31.60 21.12
CA LEU A 525 31.82 30.40 21.16
C LEU A 525 31.81 29.66 19.83
N THR A 526 32.95 29.10 19.47
CA THR A 526 33.07 28.14 18.37
C THR A 526 32.53 26.77 18.77
N GLN A 527 32.20 25.93 17.78
CA GLN A 527 31.70 24.58 18.01
C GLN A 527 32.66 23.75 18.88
N ASP A 528 33.96 23.78 18.59
CA ASP A 528 34.96 23.00 19.33
C ASP A 528 35.10 23.44 20.79
N GLN A 529 34.96 24.75 21.06
CA GLN A 529 34.98 25.28 22.42
C GLN A 529 33.76 24.79 23.22
N VAL A 530 32.56 24.83 22.64
CA VAL A 530 31.36 24.31 23.30
C VAL A 530 31.47 22.80 23.53
N LEU A 531 31.97 22.05 22.56
CA LEU A 531 32.19 20.61 22.70
C LEU A 531 33.21 20.29 23.80
N SER A 532 34.24 21.12 24.00
CA SER A 532 35.19 20.94 25.10
C SER A 532 34.52 21.05 26.47
N VAL A 533 33.60 22.01 26.63
CA VAL A 533 32.80 22.18 27.85
C VAL A 533 31.86 21.00 28.04
N VAL A 534 31.22 20.51 26.98
CA VAL A 534 30.32 19.34 27.06
C VAL A 534 31.09 18.12 27.55
N ARG A 535 32.26 17.82 26.95
CA ARG A 535 33.11 16.67 27.29
C ARG A 535 33.57 16.66 28.75
N SER A 536 33.93 17.80 29.31
CA SER A 536 34.41 17.89 30.70
C SER A 536 33.30 17.79 31.76
N ASN A 537 32.03 17.79 31.36
CA ASN A 537 30.90 18.00 32.27
C ASN A 537 29.83 16.88 32.26
N TYR A 538 30.09 15.78 31.54
CA TYR A 538 29.19 14.62 31.46
C TYR A 538 28.91 13.97 32.82
N GLU A 539 29.91 13.80 33.69
CA GLU A 539 29.80 13.04 34.95
C GLU A 539 28.77 13.61 35.92
N SER A 540 28.54 14.93 35.83
CA SER A 540 27.61 15.64 36.71
C SER A 540 26.18 15.75 36.16
N LEU A 541 25.94 15.27 34.93
CA LEU A 541 24.63 15.28 34.31
C LEU A 541 23.82 14.06 34.80
N THR A 542 22.66 14.32 35.38
CA THR A 542 21.72 13.25 35.79
C THR A 542 20.49 13.28 34.90
N LEU A 543 20.21 12.14 34.25
CA LEU A 543 19.09 11.98 33.33
C LEU A 543 18.10 10.95 33.87
N ARG A 544 16.81 11.14 33.54
CA ARG A 544 15.79 10.14 33.84
C ARG A 544 15.95 8.96 32.89
N LEU A 545 16.00 7.75 33.45
CA LEU A 545 15.94 6.53 32.65
C LEU A 545 14.51 6.31 32.18
N TYR A 546 14.33 6.22 30.87
CA TYR A 546 13.07 5.79 30.29
C TYR A 546 13.12 4.28 30.05
N SER A 547 12.10 3.55 30.53
CA SER A 547 12.04 2.08 30.45
C SER A 547 11.35 1.54 29.19
N GLN A 548 10.74 2.40 28.36
CA GLN A 548 9.89 2.00 27.23
C GLN A 548 10.14 2.81 25.95
N LEU A 549 11.34 3.39 25.79
CA LEU A 549 11.66 4.14 24.55
C LEU A 549 11.85 3.23 23.34
N ASP A 550 12.14 1.96 23.56
CA ASP A 550 12.29 0.91 22.55
C ASP A 550 10.98 0.16 22.25
N CYS A 551 9.94 0.39 23.04
CA CYS A 551 8.61 -0.14 22.79
C CYS A 551 7.92 0.69 21.71
N PHE A 552 7.48 0.03 20.65
CA PHE A 552 6.54 0.57 19.67
C PHE A 552 5.33 -0.35 19.60
N THR A 553 4.16 0.20 19.27
CA THR A 553 2.98 -0.63 18.98
C THR A 553 3.28 -1.49 17.76
N SER A 554 3.06 -2.81 17.87
CA SER A 554 3.15 -3.68 16.69
C SER A 554 2.20 -3.15 15.63
N PHE A 555 2.59 -3.23 14.37
CA PHE A 555 1.74 -2.91 13.22
C PHE A 555 0.41 -3.67 13.33
N ARG A 556 0.42 -4.91 13.81
CA ARG A 556 -0.82 -5.69 13.99
C ARG A 556 -1.69 -5.21 15.15
N GLU A 557 -1.11 -4.55 16.15
CA GLU A 557 -1.81 -3.99 17.31
C GLU A 557 -2.29 -2.55 17.10
N SER A 558 -1.73 -1.81 16.13
CA SER A 558 -2.27 -0.50 15.70
C SER A 558 -3.48 -0.65 14.78
N ILE A 559 -3.59 -1.77 14.07
CA ILE A 559 -4.66 -2.10 13.13
C ILE A 559 -6.07 -2.11 13.77
N PRO A 560 -6.34 -2.65 14.98
CA PRO A 560 -7.67 -2.60 15.62
C PRO A 560 -8.28 -1.20 15.77
N ASN A 561 -7.48 -0.18 16.09
CA ASN A 561 -7.97 1.20 16.27
C ASN A 561 -8.08 1.94 14.92
N GLU A 562 -7.25 1.60 13.94
CA GLU A 562 -7.28 2.16 12.58
C GLU A 562 -8.18 1.37 11.62
N ASN A 563 -8.71 0.22 12.03
CA ASN A 563 -9.42 -0.75 11.19
C ASN A 563 -10.66 -0.19 10.51
N ALA A 564 -11.40 0.72 11.15
CA ALA A 564 -12.59 1.32 10.52
C ALA A 564 -12.19 2.30 9.41
N TYR A 565 -11.22 3.17 9.69
CA TYR A 565 -10.69 4.13 8.73
C TYR A 565 -9.94 3.42 7.59
N PHE A 566 -9.12 2.43 7.93
CA PHE A 566 -8.35 1.63 6.99
C PHE A 566 -9.26 0.82 6.06
N ARG A 567 -10.28 0.14 6.60
CA ARG A 567 -11.32 -0.53 5.77
C ARG A 567 -12.06 0.46 4.90
N GLN A 568 -12.31 1.68 5.38
CA GLN A 568 -12.93 2.72 4.57
C GLN A 568 -11.99 3.20 3.45
N LEU A 569 -10.70 3.35 3.74
CA LEU A 569 -9.66 3.77 2.79
C LEU A 569 -9.48 2.73 1.68
N THR A 570 -9.25 1.47 2.03
CA THR A 570 -9.16 0.35 1.09
C THR A 570 -10.44 0.22 0.26
N ARG A 571 -11.63 0.26 0.88
CA ARG A 571 -12.90 0.27 0.12
C ARG A 571 -12.98 1.43 -0.88
N LYS A 572 -12.59 2.65 -0.48
CA LYS A 572 -12.59 3.82 -1.37
C LYS A 572 -11.65 3.64 -2.57
N ILE A 573 -10.41 3.20 -2.31
CA ILE A 573 -9.41 2.94 -3.35
C ILE A 573 -9.92 1.86 -4.30
N VAL A 574 -10.41 0.74 -3.77
CA VAL A 574 -11.01 -0.36 -4.55
C VAL A 574 -12.15 0.12 -5.43
N THR A 575 -13.06 0.94 -4.91
CA THR A 575 -14.19 1.46 -5.70
C THR A 575 -13.73 2.39 -6.83
N SER A 576 -12.69 3.21 -6.60
CA SER A 576 -12.11 4.07 -7.63
C SER A 576 -11.46 3.24 -8.72
N VAL A 577 -10.50 2.38 -8.36
CA VAL A 577 -9.78 1.48 -9.27
C VAL A 577 -10.74 0.70 -10.16
N ARG A 578 -11.80 0.13 -9.58
CA ARG A 578 -12.80 -0.65 -10.33
C ARG A 578 -13.58 0.20 -11.33
N LYS A 579 -13.94 1.43 -10.97
CA LYS A 579 -14.64 2.35 -11.86
C LYS A 579 -13.73 2.77 -13.02
N ASP A 580 -12.49 3.10 -12.70
CA ASP A 580 -11.52 3.61 -13.66
C ASP A 580 -11.08 2.52 -14.66
N ALA A 581 -10.85 1.28 -14.18
CA ALA A 581 -10.57 0.13 -15.05
C ALA A 581 -11.76 -0.20 -15.97
N PHE A 582 -12.99 -0.06 -15.46
CA PHE A 582 -14.20 -0.22 -16.26
C PHE A 582 -14.29 0.84 -17.37
N ASP A 583 -14.06 2.11 -17.03
CA ASP A 583 -14.09 3.23 -17.97
C ASP A 583 -12.94 3.14 -19.01
N ALA A 584 -11.74 2.75 -18.59
CA ALA A 584 -10.58 2.53 -19.46
C ALA A 584 -10.85 1.42 -20.51
N SER A 585 -11.56 0.37 -20.12
CA SER A 585 -11.96 -0.67 -21.07
C SER A 585 -13.03 -0.20 -22.05
N GLN A 586 -13.99 0.63 -21.62
CA GLN A 586 -14.96 1.22 -22.54
C GLN A 586 -14.27 2.11 -23.59
N GLN A 587 -13.27 2.88 -23.16
CA GLN A 587 -12.48 3.73 -24.05
C GLN A 587 -11.66 2.89 -25.05
N LEU A 588 -11.07 1.77 -24.62
CA LEU A 588 -10.36 0.85 -25.52
C LEU A 588 -11.30 0.30 -26.60
N GLN A 589 -12.51 -0.12 -26.21
CA GLN A 589 -13.52 -0.63 -27.15
C GLN A 589 -13.98 0.43 -28.15
N ALA A 590 -14.13 1.69 -27.73
CA ALA A 590 -14.47 2.79 -28.63
C ALA A 590 -13.36 3.02 -29.67
N LYS A 591 -12.10 3.14 -29.22
CA LYS A 591 -10.95 3.37 -30.11
C LYS A 591 -10.74 2.25 -31.13
N LEU A 592 -10.92 0.99 -30.74
CA LEU A 592 -10.77 -0.15 -31.66
C LEU A 592 -11.94 -0.29 -32.64
N LYS A 593 -13.15 0.18 -32.27
CA LYS A 593 -14.28 0.28 -33.21
C LYS A 593 -14.03 1.33 -34.27
N ASP A 594 -13.50 2.48 -33.87
CA ASP A 594 -13.17 3.55 -34.82
C ASP A 594 -12.09 3.08 -35.82
N LEU A 595 -11.09 2.32 -35.35
CA LEU A 595 -10.03 1.73 -36.18
C LEU A 595 -10.49 0.56 -37.08
N SER A 596 -11.59 -0.12 -36.74
CA SER A 596 -12.17 -1.19 -37.58
C SER A 596 -13.27 -0.70 -38.52
N SER A 597 -13.67 0.56 -38.39
CA SER A 597 -14.61 1.26 -39.27
C SER A 597 -13.95 2.09 -40.37
N LEU A 598 -12.62 2.16 -40.35
CA LEU A 598 -11.73 2.63 -41.42
C LEU A 598 -11.22 1.43 -42.21
#